data_AF-A0A925JSX8-F1
#
_entry.id   AF-A0A925JSX8-F1
#
_cell.length_a   1.000
_cell.length_b   1.000
_cell.length_c   1.000
_cell.angle_alpha   90.00
_cell.angle_beta   90.00
_cell.angle_gamma   90.00
#
_symmetry.space_group_name_H-M   'P 1'
#
loop_
_entity.id
_entity.type
_entity.pdbx_description
1 polymer ?
#
loop_
_entity_poly.entity_id
_entity_poly.type
_entity_poly.pdbx_seq_one_letter_code
_entity_poly.pdbx_strand_id
1 'polypeptide(L)'
;MRQQIKFLLLAVGSLVLLAFVLFVFNQVAQVYLLARAVSPALGGIVLGGLVLLFTVLFVTPVILYYRLPRALVVPVDESGKTAYVQQLGRRLARNRLLQGTSLDYHREADLQKALGLLHARADVLIQNTAKSVFLTTAISQNGKLDALTVFVTHSKMVWDVAHVYYQRPAPRDLIALYANVGATTFLATQIEDLDISEQLEPVIGTVLQNSVLKSVPIVSSLSSVILDSLLEGTVNAFLTLRVGILTKQYCGSLEPFEAGKARKAAYREASGLLRTLVVQTSGQVVSAMVRATKKAGADTVKSGVVAAGQATSRVRNVLTGWVSRTKKVE
;
A
#
# COMPACT_ATOMS: atom_id res chain seq x y z
N MET A 1 -29.10 16.48 3.91
CA MET A 1 -27.91 16.20 3.06
C MET A 1 -27.13 14.93 3.43
N ARG A 2 -26.56 14.75 4.63
CA ARG A 2 -25.73 13.56 4.96
C ARG A 2 -26.41 12.19 4.76
N GLN A 3 -27.71 12.05 5.06
CA GLN A 3 -28.43 10.79 4.85
C GLN A 3 -28.72 10.49 3.37
N GLN A 4 -29.07 11.52 2.58
CA GLN A 4 -29.29 11.40 1.14
C GLN A 4 -28.01 11.01 0.39
N ILE A 5 -26.85 11.57 0.78
CA ILE A 5 -25.54 11.20 0.22
C ILE A 5 -25.21 9.74 0.54
N LYS A 6 -25.46 9.27 1.77
CA LYS A 6 -25.25 7.86 2.13
C LYS A 6 -26.12 6.92 1.31
N PHE A 7 -27.40 7.26 1.13
CA PHE A 7 -28.32 6.47 0.32
C PHE A 7 -27.89 6.42 -1.14
N LEU A 8 -27.50 7.56 -1.71
CA LEU A 8 -26.99 7.66 -3.08
C LEU A 8 -25.71 6.82 -3.26
N LEU A 9 -24.74 6.93 -2.34
CA LEU A 9 -23.50 6.15 -2.39
C LEU A 9 -23.76 4.65 -2.27
N LEU A 10 -24.71 4.24 -1.42
CA LEU A 10 -25.12 2.83 -1.31
C LEU A 10 -25.78 2.34 -2.59
N ALA A 11 -26.69 3.11 -3.17
CA ALA A 11 -27.37 2.76 -4.41
C ALA A 11 -26.36 2.63 -5.56
N VAL A 12 -25.52 3.64 -5.77
CA VAL A 12 -24.45 3.62 -6.79
C VAL A 12 -23.48 2.47 -6.55
N GLY A 13 -23.04 2.26 -5.30
CA GLY A 13 -22.15 1.16 -4.93
C GLY A 13 -22.75 -0.21 -5.23
N SER A 14 -24.04 -0.40 -4.94
CA SER A 14 -24.76 -1.65 -5.22
C SER A 14 -24.91 -1.90 -6.73
N LEU A 15 -25.19 -0.85 -7.51
CA LEU A 15 -25.28 -0.93 -8.96
C LEU A 15 -23.94 -1.28 -9.59
N VAL A 16 -22.85 -0.63 -9.14
CA VAL A 16 -21.49 -0.92 -9.59
C VAL A 16 -21.09 -2.35 -9.26
N LEU A 17 -21.41 -2.83 -8.05
CA LEU A 17 -21.13 -4.20 -7.64
C LEU A 17 -21.89 -5.21 -8.51
N LEU A 18 -23.18 -4.98 -8.76
CA LEU A 18 -23.99 -5.82 -9.64
C LEU A 18 -23.42 -5.86 -11.07
N ALA A 19 -23.10 -4.68 -11.63
CA ALA A 19 -22.50 -4.58 -12.95
C ALA A 19 -21.16 -5.31 -13.03
N PHE A 20 -20.34 -5.22 -11.97
CA PHE A 20 -19.07 -5.95 -11.88
C PHE A 20 -19.27 -7.46 -11.84
N VAL A 21 -20.23 -7.97 -11.05
CA VAL A 21 -20.54 -9.41 -11.01
C VAL A 21 -21.01 -9.91 -12.37
N LEU A 22 -21.90 -9.19 -13.04
CA LEU A 22 -22.37 -9.52 -14.38
C LEU A 22 -21.24 -9.50 -15.40
N PHE A 23 -20.35 -8.50 -15.30
CA PHE A 23 -19.16 -8.41 -16.14
C PHE A 23 -18.26 -9.64 -15.95
N VAL A 24 -17.90 -9.99 -14.71
CA VAL A 24 -17.05 -11.15 -14.42
C VAL A 24 -17.71 -12.45 -14.91
N PHE A 25 -19.01 -12.62 -14.68
CA PHE A 25 -19.75 -13.78 -15.17
C PHE A 25 -19.70 -13.88 -16.69
N ASN A 26 -19.92 -12.77 -17.39
CA ASN A 26 -19.82 -12.69 -18.84
C ASN A 26 -18.40 -13.02 -19.34
N GLN A 27 -17.35 -12.50 -18.69
CA GLN A 27 -15.97 -12.82 -19.05
C GLN A 27 -15.65 -14.31 -18.86
N VAL A 28 -16.10 -14.92 -17.76
CA VAL A 28 -15.95 -16.36 -17.52
C VAL A 28 -16.70 -17.18 -18.58
N ALA A 29 -17.92 -16.78 -18.93
CA ALA A 29 -18.70 -17.43 -19.98
C ALA A 29 -18.01 -17.36 -21.34
N GLN A 30 -17.45 -16.20 -21.71
CA GLN A 30 -16.71 -16.03 -22.96
C GLN A 30 -15.46 -16.92 -23.02
N VAL A 31 -14.68 -16.97 -21.94
CA VAL A 31 -13.50 -17.85 -21.86
C VAL A 31 -13.90 -19.32 -21.97
N TYR A 32 -14.99 -19.73 -21.30
CA TYR A 32 -15.53 -21.09 -21.40
C TYR A 32 -16.00 -21.42 -22.82
N LEU A 33 -16.72 -20.52 -23.50
CA LEU A 33 -17.22 -20.75 -24.85
C LEU A 33 -16.07 -20.87 -25.86
N LEU A 34 -15.04 -20.03 -25.74
CA LEU A 34 -13.86 -20.08 -26.59
C LEU A 34 -13.08 -21.39 -26.38
N ALA A 35 -12.93 -21.81 -25.13
CA ALA A 35 -12.32 -23.08 -24.75
C ALA A 35 -13.10 -24.28 -25.31
N ARG A 36 -14.43 -24.25 -25.20
CA ARG A 36 -15.34 -25.29 -25.71
C ARG A 36 -15.32 -25.39 -27.24
N ALA A 37 -15.12 -24.28 -27.94
CA ALA A 37 -15.03 -24.25 -29.40
C ALA A 37 -13.80 -25.03 -29.93
N VAL A 38 -12.72 -25.12 -29.15
CA VAL A 38 -11.55 -25.94 -29.47
C VAL A 38 -11.82 -27.42 -29.18
N SER A 39 -12.28 -27.74 -27.98
CA SER A 39 -12.82 -29.07 -27.67
C SER A 39 -13.76 -29.03 -26.46
N PRO A 40 -14.77 -29.93 -26.40
CA PRO A 40 -15.68 -30.00 -25.26
C PRO A 40 -14.96 -30.24 -23.92
N ALA A 41 -13.93 -31.09 -23.92
CA ALA A 41 -13.14 -31.40 -22.72
C ALA A 41 -12.35 -30.18 -22.21
N LEU A 42 -11.74 -29.40 -23.12
CA LEU A 42 -10.98 -28.20 -22.77
C LEU A 42 -11.87 -27.12 -22.16
N GLY A 43 -13.12 -26.97 -22.64
CA GLY A 43 -14.13 -26.13 -22.00
C GLY A 43 -14.36 -26.50 -20.52
N GLY A 44 -14.59 -27.79 -20.25
CA GLY A 44 -14.79 -28.28 -18.88
C GLY A 44 -13.58 -28.07 -17.97
N ILE A 45 -12.37 -28.34 -18.47
CA ILE A 45 -11.11 -28.13 -17.73
C ILE A 45 -10.93 -26.65 -17.37
N VAL A 46 -11.11 -25.75 -18.34
CA VAL A 46 -10.95 -24.31 -18.14
C VAL A 46 -11.98 -23.79 -17.13
N LEU A 47 -13.24 -24.20 -17.25
CA LEU A 47 -14.28 -23.81 -16.29
C LEU A 47 -13.96 -24.32 -14.88
N GLY A 48 -13.59 -25.60 -14.74
CA GLY A 48 -13.19 -26.18 -13.46
C GLY A 48 -11.99 -25.47 -12.84
N GLY A 49 -10.98 -25.15 -13.66
CA GLY A 49 -9.82 -24.37 -13.24
C GLY A 49 -10.17 -22.97 -12.75
N LEU A 50 -11.05 -22.25 -13.46
CA LEU A 50 -11.53 -20.93 -13.05
C LEU A 50 -12.33 -20.99 -11.74
N VAL A 51 -13.22 -21.98 -11.59
CA VAL A 51 -13.98 -22.20 -10.34
C VAL A 51 -13.04 -22.48 -9.18
N LEU A 52 -12.05 -23.36 -9.37
CA LEU A 52 -11.06 -23.66 -8.33
C LEU A 52 -10.25 -22.40 -7.96
N LEU A 53 -9.80 -21.64 -8.96
CA LEU A 53 -9.06 -20.39 -8.77
C LEU A 53 -9.86 -19.37 -7.96
N PHE A 54 -11.11 -19.11 -8.34
CA PHE A 54 -11.98 -18.19 -7.60
C PHE A 54 -12.27 -18.71 -6.19
N THR A 55 -12.51 -20.01 -6.05
CA THR A 55 -12.71 -20.63 -4.73
C THR A 55 -11.51 -20.39 -3.83
N VAL A 56 -10.30 -20.67 -4.29
CA VAL A 56 -9.07 -20.42 -3.53
C VAL A 56 -8.92 -18.93 -3.22
N LEU A 57 -9.16 -18.05 -4.19
CA LEU A 57 -9.01 -16.60 -4.03
C LEU A 57 -9.97 -16.01 -2.99
N PHE A 58 -11.23 -16.45 -2.96
CA PHE A 58 -12.24 -15.93 -2.03
C PHE A 58 -12.26 -16.65 -0.68
N VAL A 59 -12.04 -17.96 -0.65
CA VAL A 59 -12.13 -18.77 0.59
C VAL A 59 -10.86 -18.63 1.43
N THR A 60 -9.67 -18.56 0.84
CA THR A 60 -8.41 -18.42 1.58
C THR A 60 -8.38 -17.23 2.55
N PRO A 61 -8.69 -15.98 2.13
CA PRO A 61 -8.69 -14.85 3.06
C PRO A 61 -9.74 -15.01 4.17
N VAL A 62 -10.87 -15.66 3.90
CA VAL A 62 -11.89 -15.97 4.91
C VAL A 62 -11.35 -16.96 5.92
N ILE A 63 -10.77 -18.09 5.47
CA ILE A 63 -10.17 -19.09 6.37
C ILE A 63 -9.08 -18.46 7.22
N LEU A 64 -8.16 -17.71 6.60
CA LEU A 64 -7.11 -17.00 7.30
C LEU A 64 -7.70 -16.06 8.36
N TYR A 65 -8.68 -15.23 8.00
CA TYR A 65 -9.37 -14.35 8.94
C TYR A 65 -10.01 -15.08 10.12
N TYR A 66 -10.55 -16.30 9.94
CA TYR A 66 -11.14 -17.09 11.02
C TYR A 66 -10.15 -17.91 11.85
N ARG A 67 -8.88 -18.03 11.44
CA ARG A 67 -7.84 -18.72 12.23
C ARG A 67 -7.35 -17.92 13.44
N LEU A 68 -7.49 -16.59 13.44
CA LEU A 68 -7.12 -15.74 14.58
C LEU A 68 -8.25 -15.66 15.62
N PRO A 69 -7.95 -15.68 16.93
CA PRO A 69 -8.96 -15.54 17.97
C PRO A 69 -9.53 -14.11 17.97
N ARG A 70 -10.82 -13.96 18.35
CA ARG A 70 -11.49 -12.66 18.47
C ARG A 70 -10.78 -11.79 19.51
N ALA A 71 -10.69 -10.48 19.26
CA ALA A 71 -10.20 -9.51 20.22
C ALA A 71 -10.94 -9.62 21.58
N LEU A 72 -10.19 -9.53 22.68
CA LEU A 72 -10.78 -9.43 24.02
C LEU A 72 -11.46 -8.07 24.14
N VAL A 73 -12.69 -8.07 24.64
CA VAL A 73 -13.42 -6.83 24.93
C VAL A 73 -13.01 -6.39 26.33
N VAL A 74 -12.52 -5.16 26.45
CA VAL A 74 -12.23 -4.55 27.74
C VAL A 74 -13.56 -4.31 28.46
N PRO A 75 -13.81 -4.94 29.63
CA PRO A 75 -15.03 -4.75 30.39
C PRO A 75 -15.05 -3.36 31.05
N VAL A 76 -16.24 -2.80 31.20
CA VAL A 76 -16.46 -1.51 31.87
C VAL A 76 -16.49 -1.66 33.41
N ASP A 77 -16.82 -2.86 33.89
CA ASP A 77 -17.00 -3.17 35.31
C ASP A 77 -15.72 -3.77 35.95
N GLU A 78 -15.42 -3.40 37.19
CA GLU A 78 -14.27 -3.89 37.96
C GLU A 78 -14.27 -5.42 38.16
N SER A 79 -15.46 -6.04 38.26
CA SER A 79 -15.60 -7.50 38.36
C SER A 79 -15.16 -8.20 37.06
N GLY A 80 -15.37 -7.59 35.91
CA GLY A 80 -14.94 -8.10 34.60
C GLY A 80 -13.43 -7.91 34.37
N LYS A 81 -12.83 -6.87 34.95
CA LYS A 81 -11.41 -6.51 34.75
C LYS A 81 -10.47 -7.64 35.17
N THR A 82 -10.76 -8.30 36.28
CA THR A 82 -9.96 -9.44 36.78
C THR A 82 -10.00 -10.63 35.80
N ALA A 83 -11.18 -10.94 35.25
CA ALA A 83 -11.33 -12.01 34.25
C ALA A 83 -10.62 -11.65 32.93
N TYR A 84 -10.67 -10.37 32.52
CA TYR A 84 -9.97 -9.86 31.35
C TYR A 84 -8.45 -10.01 31.49
N VAL A 85 -7.87 -9.59 32.63
CA VAL A 85 -6.44 -9.68 32.92
C VAL A 85 -5.95 -11.13 32.83
N GLN A 86 -6.68 -12.08 33.42
CA GLN A 86 -6.32 -13.50 33.35
C GLN A 86 -6.39 -14.06 31.91
N GLN A 87 -7.43 -13.70 31.15
CA GLN A 87 -7.55 -14.12 29.75
C GLN A 87 -6.46 -13.53 28.87
N LEU A 88 -6.14 -12.25 29.08
CA LEU A 88 -5.04 -11.56 28.38
C LEU A 88 -3.70 -12.22 28.70
N GLY A 89 -3.41 -12.50 29.98
CA GLY A 89 -2.19 -13.19 30.40
C GLY A 89 -2.02 -14.55 29.75
N ARG A 90 -3.07 -15.39 29.74
CA ARG A 90 -3.05 -16.70 29.04
C ARG A 90 -2.77 -16.58 27.54
N ARG A 91 -3.25 -15.51 26.90
CA ARG A 91 -2.99 -15.26 25.46
C ARG A 91 -1.57 -14.79 25.22
N LEU A 92 -1.09 -13.82 26.00
CA LEU A 92 0.27 -13.30 25.88
C LEU A 92 1.32 -14.38 26.15
N ALA A 93 1.07 -15.29 27.10
CA ALA A 93 1.93 -16.44 27.35
C ALA A 93 2.06 -17.40 26.15
N ARG A 94 1.07 -17.45 25.26
CA ARG A 94 1.10 -18.26 24.03
C ARG A 94 1.69 -17.51 22.83
N ASN A 95 1.96 -16.22 22.97
CA ASN A 95 2.48 -15.42 21.88
C ASN A 95 3.96 -15.77 21.63
N ARG A 96 4.25 -16.25 20.42
CA ARG A 96 5.62 -16.64 20.02
C ARG A 96 6.61 -15.48 20.11
N LEU A 97 6.16 -14.23 19.95
CA LEU A 97 7.01 -13.04 20.03
C LEU A 97 7.45 -12.70 21.45
N LEU A 98 6.80 -13.28 22.46
CA LEU A 98 7.10 -13.07 23.89
C LEU A 98 7.82 -14.29 24.52
N GLN A 99 8.17 -15.29 23.70
CA GLN A 99 8.93 -16.45 24.18
C GLN A 99 10.36 -16.03 24.54
N GLY A 100 10.81 -16.41 25.74
CA GLY A 100 12.14 -16.06 26.26
C GLY A 100 12.19 -14.78 27.09
N THR A 101 11.07 -14.10 27.33
CA THR A 101 11.00 -12.96 28.26
C THR A 101 10.63 -13.44 29.67
N SER A 102 11.31 -12.97 30.71
CA SER A 102 10.99 -13.26 32.12
C SER A 102 9.86 -12.36 32.62
N LEU A 103 8.63 -12.60 32.15
CA LEU A 103 7.44 -11.84 32.53
C LEU A 103 6.45 -12.73 33.29
N ASP A 104 5.89 -12.20 34.38
CA ASP A 104 4.77 -12.85 35.08
C ASP A 104 3.44 -12.39 34.47
N TYR A 105 2.81 -13.27 33.68
CA TYR A 105 1.53 -13.00 33.01
C TYR A 105 0.32 -12.95 33.97
N HIS A 106 0.51 -13.05 35.28
CA HIS A 106 -0.52 -12.80 36.29
C HIS A 106 -0.48 -11.37 36.84
N ARG A 107 0.62 -10.62 36.61
CA ARG A 107 0.81 -9.27 37.13
C ARG A 107 0.50 -8.22 36.07
N GLU A 108 -0.36 -7.26 36.40
CA GLU A 108 -0.78 -6.20 35.46
C GLU A 108 0.41 -5.39 34.91
N ALA A 109 1.42 -5.11 35.74
CA ALA A 109 2.63 -4.41 35.32
C ALA A 109 3.44 -5.18 34.24
N ASP A 110 3.51 -6.50 34.33
CA ASP A 110 4.25 -7.31 33.36
C ASP A 110 3.42 -7.57 32.10
N LEU A 111 2.09 -7.56 32.19
CA LEU A 111 1.20 -7.52 31.02
C LEU A 111 1.36 -6.21 30.23
N GLN A 112 1.49 -5.07 30.93
CA GLN A 112 1.77 -3.80 30.28
C GLN A 112 3.12 -3.82 29.57
N LYS A 113 4.17 -4.40 30.18
CA LYS A 113 5.48 -4.59 29.52
C LYS A 113 5.37 -5.50 28.29
N ALA A 114 4.67 -6.62 28.40
CA ALA A 114 4.42 -7.53 27.29
C ALA A 114 3.74 -6.82 26.11
N LEU A 115 2.68 -6.06 26.38
CA LEU A 115 2.01 -5.24 25.37
C LEU A 115 2.93 -4.18 24.78
N GLY A 116 3.79 -3.56 25.59
CA GLY A 116 4.80 -2.61 25.12
C GLY A 116 5.79 -3.22 24.12
N LEU A 117 6.24 -4.46 24.35
CA LEU A 117 7.10 -5.19 23.41
C LEU A 117 6.38 -5.47 22.09
N LEU A 118 5.12 -5.90 22.15
CA LEU A 118 4.29 -6.11 20.96
C LEU A 118 4.01 -4.79 20.23
N HIS A 119 3.84 -3.69 20.95
CA HIS A 119 3.65 -2.36 20.42
C HIS A 119 4.86 -1.90 19.60
N ALA A 120 6.07 -2.01 20.18
CA ALA A 120 7.30 -1.71 19.48
C ALA A 120 7.47 -2.55 18.21
N ARG A 121 7.08 -3.84 18.25
CA ARG A 121 7.13 -4.71 17.07
C ARG A 121 6.13 -4.28 15.99
N ALA A 122 4.92 -3.89 16.39
CA ALA A 122 3.91 -3.35 15.48
C ALA A 122 4.39 -2.02 14.86
N ASP A 123 5.04 -1.15 15.63
CA ASP A 123 5.57 0.13 15.14
C ASP A 123 6.60 -0.05 14.04
N VAL A 124 7.56 -0.97 14.23
CA VAL A 124 8.54 -1.31 13.21
C VAL A 124 7.84 -1.80 11.93
N LEU A 125 6.81 -2.62 12.07
CA LEU A 125 6.05 -3.12 10.92
C LEU A 125 5.35 -1.98 10.18
N ILE A 126 4.59 -1.15 10.90
CA ILE A 126 3.83 -0.02 10.35
C ILE A 126 4.76 0.98 9.64
N GLN A 127 5.91 1.32 10.26
CA GLN A 127 6.88 2.23 9.68
C GLN A 127 7.51 1.65 8.41
N ASN A 128 7.88 0.36 8.41
CA ASN A 128 8.41 -0.30 7.23
C ASN A 128 7.39 -0.38 6.09
N THR A 129 6.11 -0.66 6.41
CA THR A 129 5.03 -0.63 5.43
C THR A 129 4.84 0.77 4.86
N ALA A 130 4.77 1.79 5.70
CA ALA A 130 4.62 3.17 5.26
C ALA A 130 5.79 3.63 4.37
N LYS A 131 7.02 3.22 4.70
CA LYS A 131 8.22 3.48 3.89
C LYS A 131 8.15 2.78 2.53
N SER A 132 7.71 1.52 2.51
CA SER A 132 7.52 0.78 1.27
C SER A 132 6.49 1.46 0.39
N VAL A 133 5.33 1.82 0.96
CA VAL A 133 4.25 2.52 0.27
C VAL A 133 4.76 3.85 -0.29
N PHE A 134 5.41 4.68 0.54
CA PHE A 134 6.03 5.93 0.11
C PHE A 134 6.91 5.75 -1.13
N LEU A 135 7.83 4.78 -1.09
CA LEU A 135 8.77 4.53 -2.18
C LEU A 135 8.05 4.04 -3.44
N THR A 136 7.12 3.10 -3.31
CA THR A 136 6.40 2.57 -4.47
C THR A 136 5.53 3.62 -5.13
N THR A 137 4.82 4.43 -4.34
CA THR A 137 3.90 5.44 -4.86
C THR A 137 4.68 6.63 -5.43
N ALA A 138 5.77 7.05 -4.78
CA ALA A 138 6.60 8.15 -5.26
C ALA A 138 7.48 7.80 -6.46
N ILE A 139 7.73 6.52 -6.75
CA ILE A 139 8.50 6.12 -7.93
C ILE A 139 7.57 5.69 -9.08
N SER A 140 6.35 5.25 -8.75
CA SER A 140 5.37 4.80 -9.73
C SER A 140 4.80 5.98 -10.52
N GLN A 141 4.79 5.86 -11.84
CA GLN A 141 4.09 6.80 -12.74
C GLN A 141 2.67 6.31 -13.11
N ASN A 142 2.23 5.19 -12.54
CA ASN A 142 0.94 4.55 -12.83
C ASN A 142 0.03 4.58 -11.59
N GLY A 143 -0.63 5.72 -11.34
CA GLY A 143 -1.48 5.92 -10.16
C GLY A 143 -2.60 4.89 -9.95
N LYS A 144 -3.09 4.23 -11.00
CA LYS A 144 -4.11 3.15 -10.87
C LYS A 144 -3.52 1.84 -10.35
N LEU A 145 -2.31 1.48 -10.79
CA LEU A 145 -1.61 0.30 -10.31
C LEU A 145 -1.14 0.51 -8.87
N ASP A 146 -0.81 1.77 -8.54
CA ASP A 146 -0.42 2.19 -7.22
C ASP A 146 -1.56 2.01 -6.21
N ALA A 147 -2.78 2.46 -6.52
CA ALA A 147 -3.94 2.30 -5.64
C ALA A 147 -4.20 0.83 -5.24
N LEU A 148 -4.09 -0.12 -6.18
CA LEU A 148 -4.24 -1.55 -5.89
C LEU A 148 -3.09 -2.06 -5.01
N THR A 149 -1.87 -1.65 -5.32
CA THR A 149 -0.67 -2.04 -4.56
C THR A 149 -0.73 -1.52 -3.12
N VAL A 150 -1.15 -0.27 -2.93
CA VAL A 150 -1.38 0.35 -1.62
C VAL A 150 -2.48 -0.40 -0.87
N PHE A 151 -3.60 -0.73 -1.51
CA PHE A 151 -4.69 -1.48 -0.88
C PHE A 151 -4.25 -2.87 -0.39
N VAL A 152 -3.54 -3.62 -1.23
CA VAL A 152 -3.00 -4.94 -0.87
C VAL A 152 -2.01 -4.79 0.29
N THR A 153 -1.14 -3.79 0.23
CA THR A 153 -0.13 -3.51 1.26
C THR A 153 -0.77 -3.14 2.59
N HIS A 154 -1.81 -2.31 2.59
CA HIS A 154 -2.59 -1.98 3.79
C HIS A 154 -3.28 -3.20 4.37
N SER A 155 -3.94 -4.01 3.53
CA SER A 155 -4.64 -5.22 3.95
C SER A 155 -3.67 -6.21 4.61
N LYS A 156 -2.49 -6.38 4.01
CA LYS A 156 -1.40 -7.19 4.56
C LYS A 156 -0.86 -6.62 5.87
N MET A 157 -0.64 -5.31 5.97
CA MET A 157 -0.18 -4.66 7.19
C MET A 157 -1.16 -4.89 8.35
N VAL A 158 -2.46 -4.69 8.11
CA VAL A 158 -3.50 -4.94 9.14
C VAL A 158 -3.47 -6.39 9.60
N TRP A 159 -3.33 -7.32 8.65
CA TRP A 159 -3.17 -8.75 8.95
C TRP A 159 -1.92 -9.03 9.79
N ASP A 160 -0.77 -8.48 9.42
CA ASP A 160 0.48 -8.73 10.14
C ASP A 160 0.46 -8.10 11.54
N VAL A 161 -0.10 -6.88 11.71
CA VAL A 161 -0.31 -6.25 13.04
C VAL A 161 -1.25 -7.09 13.90
N ALA A 162 -2.35 -7.61 13.33
CA ALA A 162 -3.25 -8.52 14.05
C ALA A 162 -2.52 -9.79 14.54
N HIS A 163 -1.56 -10.29 13.77
CA HIS A 163 -0.72 -11.43 14.18
C HIS A 163 0.27 -11.08 15.29
N VAL A 164 0.82 -9.86 15.31
CA VAL A 164 1.69 -9.41 16.41
C VAL A 164 0.98 -9.51 17.75
N TYR A 165 -0.30 -9.10 17.80
CA TYR A 165 -1.12 -9.17 19.02
C TYR A 165 -1.84 -10.51 19.21
N TYR A 166 -1.74 -11.43 18.24
CA TYR A 166 -2.47 -12.69 18.18
C TYR A 166 -3.99 -12.52 18.35
N GLN A 167 -4.57 -11.47 17.75
CA GLN A 167 -5.99 -11.15 17.86
C GLN A 167 -6.49 -10.54 16.55
N ARG A 168 -7.63 -11.03 16.03
CA ARG A 168 -8.25 -10.42 14.85
C ARG A 168 -9.11 -9.21 15.23
N PRO A 169 -9.00 -8.10 14.48
CA PRO A 169 -9.98 -7.03 14.54
C PRO A 169 -11.35 -7.53 14.05
N ALA A 170 -12.45 -7.15 14.71
CA ALA A 170 -13.77 -7.57 14.26
C ALA A 170 -14.08 -7.00 12.86
N PRO A 171 -14.80 -7.70 11.96
CA PRO A 171 -14.95 -7.26 10.56
C PRO A 171 -15.71 -5.93 10.46
N ARG A 172 -16.72 -5.76 11.32
CA ARG A 172 -17.47 -4.50 11.46
C ARG A 172 -16.57 -3.34 11.89
N ASP A 173 -15.59 -3.63 12.76
CA ASP A 173 -14.68 -2.63 13.29
C ASP A 173 -13.58 -2.33 12.27
N LEU A 174 -13.14 -3.32 11.49
CA LEU A 174 -12.27 -3.12 10.32
C LEU A 174 -12.93 -2.29 9.24
N ILE A 175 -14.16 -2.63 8.86
CA ILE A 175 -14.92 -1.89 7.85
C ILE A 175 -15.18 -0.48 8.38
N ALA A 176 -15.55 -0.31 9.64
CA ALA A 176 -15.67 1.01 10.25
C ALA A 176 -14.32 1.74 10.30
N LEU A 177 -13.21 1.07 10.58
CA LEU A 177 -11.87 1.65 10.60
C LEU A 177 -11.48 2.13 9.20
N TYR A 178 -11.58 1.28 8.18
CA TYR A 178 -11.25 1.59 6.80
C TYR A 178 -12.20 2.62 6.19
N ALA A 179 -13.52 2.51 6.43
CA ALA A 179 -14.49 3.48 5.94
C ALA A 179 -14.30 4.83 6.62
N ASN A 180 -14.00 4.88 7.92
CA ASN A 180 -13.76 6.13 8.62
C ASN A 180 -12.37 6.70 8.34
N VAL A 181 -11.33 5.91 8.15
CA VAL A 181 -9.97 6.40 7.82
C VAL A 181 -9.89 6.79 6.35
N GLY A 182 -10.45 5.99 5.45
CA GLY A 182 -10.61 6.33 4.03
C GLY A 182 -11.46 7.58 3.86
N ALA A 183 -12.64 7.65 4.50
CA ALA A 183 -13.47 8.85 4.45
C ALA A 183 -12.82 10.04 5.15
N THR A 184 -12.22 9.90 6.34
CA THR A 184 -11.59 11.05 7.01
C THR A 184 -10.31 11.50 6.34
N THR A 185 -9.58 10.65 5.64
CA THR A 185 -8.39 11.10 4.91
C THR A 185 -8.77 11.71 3.58
N PHE A 186 -9.70 11.10 2.84
CA PHE A 186 -10.23 11.67 1.61
C PHE A 186 -11.01 12.97 1.85
N LEU A 187 -11.77 13.05 2.95
CA LEU A 187 -12.47 14.28 3.35
C LEU A 187 -11.52 15.30 3.99
N ALA A 188 -10.48 14.90 4.73
CA ALA A 188 -9.51 15.87 5.25
C ALA A 188 -8.59 16.41 4.14
N THR A 189 -8.32 15.65 3.08
CA THR A 189 -7.67 16.20 1.87
C THR A 189 -8.58 17.17 1.10
N GLN A 190 -9.89 17.17 1.36
CA GLN A 190 -10.88 18.06 0.72
C GLN A 190 -11.43 19.15 1.64
N ILE A 191 -11.24 19.04 2.96
CA ILE A 191 -11.62 20.04 3.96
C ILE A 191 -10.32 20.69 4.42
N GLU A 192 -10.16 21.93 3.99
CA GLU A 192 -9.27 22.94 4.58
C GLU A 192 -9.27 22.82 6.11
N ASP A 193 -8.24 22.18 6.66
CA ASP A 193 -7.68 22.34 8.03
C ASP A 193 -6.60 21.27 8.30
N LEU A 194 -5.84 20.97 7.26
CA LEU A 194 -4.60 20.23 7.40
C LEU A 194 -3.50 21.24 7.21
N ASP A 195 -2.84 21.58 8.31
CA ASP A 195 -1.48 22.12 8.30
C ASP A 195 -0.48 21.04 7.82
N ILE A 196 -0.81 20.43 6.68
CA ILE A 196 0.08 19.59 5.89
C ILE A 196 1.23 20.46 5.40
N SER A 197 1.02 21.76 5.19
CA SER A 197 2.05 22.72 4.82
C SER A 197 3.27 22.65 5.75
N GLU A 198 3.10 22.67 7.08
CA GLU A 198 4.20 22.46 8.05
C GLU A 198 4.88 21.07 7.94
N GLN A 199 4.16 20.05 7.48
CA GLN A 199 4.68 18.68 7.29
C GLN A 199 5.27 18.46 5.89
N LEU A 200 4.97 19.36 4.95
CA LEU A 200 5.52 19.46 3.62
C LEU A 200 6.76 20.37 3.58
N GLU A 201 6.96 21.24 4.57
CA GLU A 201 8.20 22.01 4.71
C GLU A 201 9.46 21.12 4.65
N PRO A 202 9.52 19.95 5.32
CA PRO A 202 10.61 18.98 5.12
C PRO A 202 10.68 18.41 3.70
N VAL A 203 9.56 18.22 3.00
CA VAL A 203 9.54 17.76 1.61
C VAL A 203 10.16 18.83 0.70
N ILE A 204 9.70 20.07 0.82
CA ILE A 204 10.17 21.23 0.06
C ILE A 204 11.63 21.53 0.42
N GLY A 205 11.97 21.50 1.70
CA GLY A 205 13.32 21.70 2.23
C GLY A 205 14.29 20.62 1.77
N THR A 206 13.90 19.34 1.79
CA THR A 206 14.76 18.24 1.29
C THR A 206 14.92 18.26 -0.23
N VAL A 207 13.90 18.67 -0.98
CA VAL A 207 14.03 18.95 -2.42
C VAL A 207 15.01 20.11 -2.63
N LEU A 208 14.92 21.21 -1.89
CA LEU A 208 15.80 22.37 -2.10
C LEU A 208 17.23 22.18 -1.56
N GLN A 209 17.40 21.37 -0.50
CA GLN A 209 18.68 21.16 0.19
C GLN A 209 19.50 19.98 -0.36
N ASN A 210 18.88 19.01 -1.03
CA ASN A 210 19.64 17.90 -1.60
C ASN A 210 20.50 18.39 -2.77
N SER A 211 21.81 18.48 -2.52
CA SER A 211 22.88 18.97 -3.40
C SER A 211 22.92 18.33 -4.80
N VAL A 212 22.25 17.19 -5.00
CA VAL A 212 22.15 16.48 -6.29
C VAL A 212 21.43 17.33 -7.36
N LEU A 213 20.48 18.17 -6.96
CA LEU A 213 19.74 19.05 -7.89
C LEU A 213 20.56 20.27 -8.33
N LYS A 214 21.59 20.66 -7.57
CA LYS A 214 22.44 21.83 -7.88
C LYS A 214 23.51 21.56 -8.92
N SER A 215 23.86 20.30 -9.15
CA SER A 215 25.04 19.91 -9.93
C SER A 215 24.76 19.41 -11.36
N VAL A 216 23.50 19.34 -11.82
CA VAL A 216 23.17 18.80 -13.15
C VAL A 216 22.08 19.65 -13.84
N PRO A 217 22.38 20.33 -14.97
CA PRO A 217 21.44 21.18 -15.71
C PRO A 217 20.13 20.50 -16.14
N ILE A 218 20.16 19.17 -16.36
CA ILE A 218 19.00 18.35 -16.77
C ILE A 218 17.96 18.22 -15.63
N VAL A 219 18.35 18.52 -14.38
CA VAL A 219 17.54 18.25 -13.21
C VAL A 219 16.54 19.37 -12.88
N SER A 220 16.73 20.59 -13.43
CA SER A 220 15.83 21.73 -13.20
C SER A 220 14.41 21.48 -13.72
N SER A 221 14.26 20.79 -14.85
CA SER A 221 12.97 20.41 -15.44
C SER A 221 12.26 19.25 -14.72
N LEU A 222 12.93 18.56 -13.79
CA LEU A 222 12.37 17.43 -13.04
C LEU A 222 11.82 17.83 -11.67
N SER A 223 12.01 19.08 -11.25
CA SER A 223 11.67 19.56 -9.92
C SER A 223 10.18 19.41 -9.59
N SER A 224 9.30 19.72 -10.55
CA SER A 224 7.85 19.56 -10.38
C SER A 224 7.44 18.10 -10.29
N VAL A 225 7.93 17.24 -11.17
CA VAL A 225 7.60 15.80 -11.16
C VAL A 225 8.13 15.11 -9.91
N ILE A 226 9.32 15.47 -9.44
CA ILE A 226 9.89 14.99 -8.18
C ILE A 226 9.03 15.45 -7.00
N LEU A 227 8.62 16.72 -7.00
CA LEU A 227 7.76 17.26 -5.94
C LEU A 227 6.41 16.53 -5.92
N ASP A 228 5.72 16.41 -7.05
CA ASP A 228 4.44 15.70 -7.17
C ASP A 228 4.56 14.24 -6.71
N SER A 229 5.64 13.57 -7.12
CA SER A 229 5.96 12.20 -6.71
C SER A 229 6.18 12.08 -5.20
N LEU A 230 6.93 13.01 -4.59
CA LEU A 230 7.16 13.02 -3.15
C LEU A 230 5.88 13.36 -2.37
N LEU A 231 5.02 14.22 -2.91
CA LEU A 231 3.71 14.52 -2.34
C LEU A 231 2.81 13.27 -2.34
N GLU A 232 2.74 12.57 -3.47
CA GLU A 232 1.99 11.30 -3.59
C GLU A 232 2.53 10.23 -2.62
N GLY A 233 3.85 10.10 -2.54
CA GLY A 233 4.58 9.36 -1.51
C GLY A 233 4.10 9.67 -0.10
N THR A 234 4.12 10.95 0.25
CA THR A 234 3.85 11.47 1.59
C THR A 234 2.40 11.20 2.01
N VAL A 235 1.44 11.47 1.13
CA VAL A 235 0.01 11.25 1.39
C VAL A 235 -0.27 9.77 1.63
N ASN A 236 0.23 8.89 0.76
CA ASN A 236 0.03 7.45 0.89
C ASN A 236 0.74 6.88 2.12
N ALA A 237 1.93 7.38 2.48
CA ALA A 237 2.63 7.00 3.71
C ALA A 237 1.87 7.44 4.97
N PHE A 238 1.36 8.67 4.99
CA PHE A 238 0.58 9.20 6.11
C PHE A 238 -0.70 8.39 6.35
N LEU A 239 -1.40 8.07 5.26
CA LEU A 239 -2.54 7.14 5.27
C LEU A 239 -2.18 5.79 5.90
N THR A 240 -1.06 5.21 5.44
CA THR A 240 -0.56 3.92 5.92
C THR A 240 -0.27 3.96 7.42
N LEU A 241 0.44 5.00 7.89
CA LEU A 241 0.73 5.21 9.30
C LEU A 241 -0.55 5.30 10.13
N ARG A 242 -1.54 6.09 9.69
CA ARG A 242 -2.82 6.25 10.41
C ARG A 242 -3.60 4.93 10.51
N VAL A 243 -3.71 4.17 9.42
CA VAL A 243 -4.37 2.85 9.43
C VAL A 243 -3.63 1.88 10.35
N GLY A 244 -2.31 1.85 10.28
CA GLY A 244 -1.46 1.00 11.13
C GLY A 244 -1.60 1.31 12.61
N ILE A 245 -1.48 2.58 13.00
CA ILE A 245 -1.58 3.02 14.40
C ILE A 245 -2.96 2.74 14.97
N LEU A 246 -4.02 2.98 14.20
CA LEU A 246 -5.38 2.64 14.62
C LEU A 246 -5.57 1.13 14.82
N THR A 247 -5.02 0.32 13.92
CA THR A 247 -5.07 -1.14 14.05
C THR A 247 -4.32 -1.61 15.30
N LYS A 248 -3.15 -1.02 15.56
CA LYS A 248 -2.33 -1.26 16.76
C LYS A 248 -3.10 -0.92 18.04
N GLN A 249 -3.71 0.26 18.10
CA GLN A 249 -4.53 0.69 19.24
C GLN A 249 -5.75 -0.22 19.45
N TYR A 250 -6.39 -0.67 18.36
CA TYR A 250 -7.49 -1.62 18.46
C TYR A 250 -7.05 -2.97 19.04
N CYS A 251 -5.89 -3.49 18.63
CA CYS A 251 -5.43 -4.82 19.03
C CYS A 251 -4.74 -4.87 20.41
N GLY A 252 -4.18 -3.75 20.87
CA GLY A 252 -3.27 -3.71 22.01
C GLY A 252 -3.68 -2.78 23.16
N SER A 253 -4.89 -2.20 23.16
CA SER A 253 -5.36 -1.32 24.23
C SER A 253 -5.88 -2.10 25.44
N LEU A 254 -5.49 -1.66 26.64
CA LEU A 254 -6.09 -2.08 27.91
C LEU A 254 -7.34 -1.28 28.26
N GLU A 255 -7.61 -0.20 27.52
CA GLU A 255 -8.77 0.66 27.68
C GLU A 255 -9.82 0.36 26.61
N PRO A 256 -11.12 0.59 26.90
CA PRO A 256 -12.18 0.49 25.91
C PRO A 256 -11.88 1.35 24.68
N PHE A 257 -12.09 0.78 23.49
CA PHE A 257 -11.79 1.49 22.24
C PHE A 257 -12.78 2.63 21.99
N GLU A 258 -12.32 3.87 22.17
CA GLU A 258 -13.07 5.07 21.80
C GLU A 258 -12.63 5.59 20.43
N ALA A 259 -13.44 5.34 19.39
CA ALA A 259 -13.12 5.71 18.02
C ALA A 259 -12.80 7.21 17.82
N GLY A 260 -13.38 8.11 18.61
CA GLY A 260 -13.08 9.54 18.57
C GLY A 260 -11.65 9.87 19.04
N LYS A 261 -11.27 9.38 20.22
CA LYS A 261 -9.95 9.60 20.83
C LYS A 261 -8.85 8.89 20.05
N ALA A 262 -9.08 7.62 19.68
CA ALA A 262 -8.14 6.80 18.91
C ALA A 262 -7.75 7.48 17.58
N ARG A 263 -8.72 8.07 16.87
CA ARG A 263 -8.46 8.81 15.61
C ARG A 263 -7.58 10.03 15.81
N LYS A 264 -7.82 10.82 16.86
CA LYS A 264 -7.02 12.02 17.16
C LYS A 264 -5.60 11.64 17.59
N ALA A 265 -5.46 10.60 18.41
CA ALA A 265 -4.16 10.08 18.82
C ALA A 265 -3.37 9.54 17.63
N ALA A 266 -4.00 8.71 16.79
CA ALA A 266 -3.37 8.15 15.59
C ALA A 266 -2.93 9.23 14.59
N TYR A 267 -3.71 10.31 14.47
CA TYR A 267 -3.31 11.46 13.65
C TYR A 267 -2.01 12.09 14.15
N ARG A 268 -1.94 12.43 15.45
CA ARG A 268 -0.75 13.09 16.04
C ARG A 268 0.49 12.22 15.92
N GLU A 269 0.36 10.94 16.23
CA GLU A 269 1.46 9.97 16.14
C GLU A 269 1.91 9.78 14.68
N ALA A 270 0.97 9.66 13.73
CA ALA A 270 1.30 9.55 12.31
C ALA A 270 2.03 10.79 11.79
N SER A 271 1.61 11.99 12.17
CA SER A 271 2.28 13.23 11.77
C SER A 271 3.71 13.31 12.29
N GLY A 272 3.97 12.85 13.52
CA GLY A 272 5.32 12.76 14.08
C GLY A 272 6.22 11.81 13.28
N LEU A 273 5.72 10.60 13.00
CA LEU A 273 6.47 9.58 12.25
C LEU A 273 6.68 9.95 10.78
N LEU A 274 5.73 10.65 10.16
CA LEU A 274 5.80 11.05 8.76
C LEU A 274 6.99 11.96 8.50
N ARG A 275 7.25 12.93 9.38
CA ARG A 275 8.39 13.86 9.25
C ARG A 275 9.72 13.10 9.14
N THR A 276 9.96 12.15 10.04
CA THR A 276 11.17 11.32 10.03
C THR A 276 11.25 10.44 8.78
N LEU A 277 10.13 9.81 8.38
CA LEU A 277 10.06 8.94 7.21
C LEU A 277 10.39 9.69 5.92
N VAL A 278 9.78 10.87 5.73
CA VAL A 278 10.00 11.71 4.55
C VAL A 278 11.47 12.09 4.42
N VAL A 279 12.09 12.57 5.50
CA VAL A 279 13.51 12.97 5.49
C VAL A 279 14.43 11.80 5.16
N GLN A 280 14.15 10.60 5.72
CA GLN A 280 14.97 9.42 5.47
C GLN A 280 14.79 8.83 4.06
N THR A 281 13.65 9.08 3.41
CA THR A 281 13.24 8.32 2.22
C THR A 281 13.24 9.17 0.94
N SER A 282 13.10 10.50 1.04
CA SER A 282 13.08 11.41 -0.12
C SER A 282 14.35 11.32 -0.98
N GLY A 283 15.52 11.18 -0.36
CA GLY A 283 16.78 10.99 -1.07
C GLY A 283 16.83 9.71 -1.92
N GLN A 284 16.14 8.65 -1.48
CA GLN A 284 16.05 7.40 -2.25
C GLN A 284 15.21 7.59 -3.51
N VAL A 285 14.07 8.29 -3.41
CA VAL A 285 13.19 8.63 -4.53
C VAL A 285 13.94 9.46 -5.57
N VAL A 286 14.59 10.56 -5.13
CA VAL A 286 15.40 11.40 -6.02
C VAL A 286 16.47 10.59 -6.74
N SER A 287 17.20 9.73 -6.01
CA SER A 287 18.25 8.89 -6.60
C SER A 287 17.72 7.86 -7.61
N ALA A 288 16.53 7.31 -7.39
CA ALA A 288 15.89 6.34 -8.26
C ALA A 288 15.40 7.02 -9.54
N MET A 289 14.79 8.19 -9.42
CA MET A 289 14.29 8.97 -10.54
C MET A 289 15.43 9.46 -11.44
N VAL A 290 16.49 10.02 -10.86
CA VAL A 290 17.69 10.42 -11.62
C VAL A 290 18.31 9.24 -12.37
N ARG A 291 18.37 8.05 -11.75
CA ARG A 291 18.87 6.83 -12.42
C ARG A 291 17.98 6.39 -13.57
N ALA A 292 16.66 6.40 -13.39
CA ALA A 292 15.70 6.04 -14.43
C ALA A 292 15.81 6.99 -15.63
N THR A 293 15.89 8.29 -15.40
CA THR A 293 16.06 9.29 -16.47
C THR A 293 17.40 9.17 -17.16
N LYS A 294 18.51 8.98 -16.44
CA LYS A 294 19.83 8.75 -17.04
C LYS A 294 19.82 7.53 -17.96
N LYS A 295 19.17 6.44 -17.53
CA LYS A 295 19.04 5.23 -18.34
C LYS A 295 18.20 5.47 -19.59
N ALA A 296 17.03 6.09 -19.46
CA ALA A 296 16.18 6.42 -20.61
C ALA A 296 16.87 7.36 -21.61
N GLY A 297 17.62 8.36 -21.12
CA GLY A 297 18.43 9.24 -21.95
C GLY A 297 19.56 8.49 -22.67
N ALA A 298 20.30 7.64 -21.96
CA ALA A 298 21.36 6.81 -22.55
C ALA A 298 20.81 5.84 -23.62
N ASP A 299 19.67 5.21 -23.35
CA ASP A 299 18.99 4.31 -24.30
C ASP A 299 18.49 5.07 -25.53
N THR A 300 18.01 6.32 -25.37
CA THR A 300 17.59 7.18 -26.48
C THR A 300 18.78 7.60 -27.34
N VAL A 301 19.88 8.02 -26.72
CA VAL A 301 21.12 8.37 -27.44
C VAL A 301 21.68 7.16 -28.17
N LYS A 302 21.74 6.00 -27.50
CA LYS A 302 22.20 4.75 -28.11
C LYS A 302 21.32 4.36 -29.30
N SER A 303 20.01 4.47 -29.16
CA SER A 303 19.06 4.18 -30.25
C SER A 303 19.20 5.17 -31.41
N GLY A 304 19.41 6.46 -31.12
CA GLY A 304 19.67 7.49 -32.13
C GLY A 304 20.98 7.27 -32.88
N VAL A 305 22.06 6.91 -32.19
CA VAL A 305 23.36 6.58 -32.79
C VAL A 305 23.27 5.32 -33.65
N VAL A 306 22.55 4.29 -33.18
CA VAL A 306 22.31 3.07 -33.95
C VAL A 306 21.47 3.36 -35.21
N ALA A 307 20.41 4.15 -35.08
CA ALA A 307 19.57 4.53 -36.22
C ALA A 307 20.35 5.38 -37.24
N ALA A 308 21.16 6.34 -36.78
CA ALA A 308 22.04 7.13 -37.63
C ALA A 308 23.08 6.25 -38.35
N GLY A 309 23.74 5.34 -37.62
CA GLY A 309 24.70 4.39 -38.19
C GLY A 309 24.07 3.47 -39.24
N GLN A 310 22.84 2.99 -39.00
CA GLN A 310 22.08 2.22 -39.97
C GLN A 310 21.74 3.03 -41.22
N ALA A 311 21.31 4.29 -41.08
CA ALA A 311 21.05 5.18 -42.20
C ALA A 311 22.32 5.44 -43.04
N THR A 312 23.46 5.74 -42.39
CA THR A 312 24.74 5.95 -43.07
C THR A 312 25.23 4.69 -43.78
N SER A 313 25.03 3.50 -43.19
CA SER A 313 25.38 2.23 -43.83
C SER A 313 24.52 1.94 -45.08
N ARG A 314 23.23 2.28 -45.05
CA ARG A 314 22.33 2.15 -46.22
C ARG A 314 22.75 3.09 -47.35
N VAL A 315 23.04 4.36 -47.04
CA VAL A 315 23.52 5.34 -48.04
C VAL A 315 24.82 4.87 -48.67
N ARG A 316 25.79 4.42 -47.85
CA ARG A 316 27.07 3.88 -48.34
C ARG A 316 26.87 2.67 -49.25
N ASN A 317 26.01 1.72 -48.87
CA ASN A 317 25.75 0.52 -49.68
C ASN A 317 25.09 0.85 -51.03
N VAL A 318 24.20 1.84 -51.07
CA VAL A 318 23.59 2.35 -52.32
C VAL A 318 24.65 3.01 -53.21
N LEU A 319 25.52 3.84 -52.64
CA LEU A 319 26.61 4.49 -53.36
C LEU A 319 27.62 3.47 -53.91
N THR A 320 28.04 2.48 -53.11
CA THR A 320 28.94 1.42 -53.58
C THR A 320 28.28 0.55 -54.66
N GLY A 321 26.97 0.30 -54.54
CA GLY A 321 26.19 -0.40 -55.55
C GLY A 321 26.14 0.36 -56.89
N TRP A 322 25.98 1.68 -56.85
CA TRP A 322 26.01 2.54 -58.03
C TRP A 322 27.39 2.55 -58.71
N VAL A 323 28.47 2.73 -57.93
CA VAL A 323 29.85 2.73 -58.45
C VAL A 323 30.23 1.38 -59.07
N SER A 324 29.71 0.28 -58.53
CA SER A 324 29.94 -1.06 -59.12
C SER A 324 29.15 -1.31 -60.41
N ARG A 325 28.01 -0.62 -60.59
CA ARG A 325 27.20 -0.70 -61.82
C ARG A 325 27.77 0.15 -62.94
N THR A 326 28.33 1.32 -62.64
CA THR A 326 28.95 2.18 -63.67
C THR A 326 30.23 1.59 -64.23
N LYS A 327 31.01 0.84 -63.43
CA LYS A 327 32.20 0.09 -63.89
C LYS A 327 31.91 -1.15 -64.75
N LYS A 328 30.64 -1.52 -64.96
CA LYS A 328 30.24 -2.71 -65.73
C LYS A 328 29.67 -2.39 -67.12
N VAL A 329 29.72 -1.11 -67.53
CA VAL A 329 29.17 -0.62 -68.81
C VAL A 329 30.27 -0.04 -69.73
N GLU A 330 31.54 -0.21 -69.36
CA GLU A 330 32.69 -0.14 -70.29
C GLU A 330 33.10 -1.57 -70.66
#